data_AF-A0A2G9SMI9-F1
#
_entry.id   AF-A0A2G9SMI9-F1
#
_cell.length_a   1.000
_cell.length_b   1.000
_cell.length_c   1.000
_cell.angle_alpha   90.00
_cell.angle_beta   90.00
_cell.angle_gamma   90.00
#
_symmetry.space_group_name_H-M   'P 1'
#
loop_
_entity.id
_entity.type
_entity.pdbx_description
1 polymer ?
#
loop_
_entity_poly.entity_id
_entity_poly.type
_entity_poly.pdbx_seq_one_letter_code
_entity_poly.pdbx_strand_id
1 'polypeptide(L)'
;MFSDTRPRIFAFGINPGRFGGGLTGIAFTDPIALQKYLGIEHDLKGQREPSSIFIYDFIESVGGAAEFYSKFYFTSLSPIGFLKDGKNFNFYDDAAFASALKPFILENLRAQLNFGSNRRIAICLGTGEIYKFFRALNHSEHLFEDILPIEHPRFIMQYKRSRLQHYLLKYQETFEAALKAATSN
;
A
#
# COMPACT_ATOMS: atom_id res chain seq x y z
N MET A 1 -3.82 -11.36 13.19
CA MET A 1 -4.22 -11.23 11.76
C MET A 1 -3.22 -11.87 10.79
N PHE A 2 -1.91 -11.92 11.11
CA PHE A 2 -0.87 -12.56 10.27
C PHE A 2 -0.20 -13.79 10.92
N SER A 3 -0.90 -14.50 11.80
CA SER A 3 -0.39 -15.70 12.50
C SER A 3 -0.62 -16.98 11.69
N ASP A 4 -0.37 -16.94 10.38
CA ASP A 4 -0.49 -18.06 9.45
C ASP A 4 0.50 -17.91 8.28
N THR A 5 0.61 -18.94 7.44
CA THR A 5 1.53 -18.98 6.29
C THR A 5 0.80 -18.86 4.95
N ARG A 6 -0.48 -18.49 4.93
CA ARG A 6 -1.24 -18.41 3.68
C ARG A 6 -0.71 -17.21 2.85
N PRO A 7 -0.58 -17.35 1.53
CA PRO A 7 -0.21 -16.22 0.69
C PRO A 7 -1.24 -15.08 0.78
N ARG A 8 -0.77 -13.84 0.63
CA ARG A 8 -1.62 -12.64 0.56
C ARG A 8 -1.43 -11.93 -0.77
N ILE A 9 -2.44 -11.19 -1.21
CA ILE A 9 -2.32 -10.25 -2.33
C ILE A 9 -1.72 -8.95 -1.78
N PHE A 10 -0.60 -8.51 -2.36
CA PHE A 10 0.12 -7.36 -1.85
C PHE A 10 -0.38 -6.08 -2.52
N ALA A 11 -0.61 -5.04 -1.71
CA ALA A 11 -1.00 -3.72 -2.14
C ALA A 11 0.10 -2.70 -1.79
N PHE A 12 0.77 -2.20 -2.81
CA PHE A 12 1.96 -1.36 -2.69
C PHE A 12 1.60 0.12 -2.77
N GLY A 13 1.86 0.83 -1.68
CA GLY A 13 2.05 2.28 -1.67
C GLY A 13 3.44 2.68 -2.19
N ILE A 14 3.77 3.96 -1.98
CA ILE A 14 4.96 4.57 -2.54
C ILE A 14 6.18 4.33 -1.64
N ASN A 15 6.26 5.08 -0.55
CA ASN A 15 7.24 4.97 0.52
C ASN A 15 6.62 5.56 1.80
N PRO A 16 7.09 5.16 3.00
CA PRO A 16 6.63 5.76 4.24
C PRO A 16 6.83 7.28 4.24
N GLY A 17 5.86 7.99 4.82
CA GLY A 17 6.04 9.39 5.21
C GLY A 17 6.50 9.47 6.67
N ARG A 18 6.99 10.64 7.09
CA ARG A 18 7.38 10.87 8.50
C ARG A 18 6.21 10.77 9.51
N PHE A 19 4.97 10.90 9.04
CA PHE A 19 3.78 10.96 9.88
C PHE A 19 2.89 9.72 9.67
N GLY A 20 1.88 9.55 10.51
CA GLY A 20 0.89 8.48 10.39
C GLY A 20 1.54 7.09 10.43
N GLY A 21 1.51 6.37 9.30
CA GLY A 21 2.15 5.05 9.18
C GLY A 21 3.66 5.03 9.49
N GLY A 22 4.35 6.17 9.33
CA GLY A 22 5.75 6.29 9.74
C GLY A 22 5.99 6.28 11.26
N LEU A 23 4.96 6.56 12.06
CA LEU A 23 5.03 6.52 13.52
C LEU A 23 4.74 5.12 14.07
N THR A 24 3.90 4.36 13.38
CA THR A 24 3.51 3.00 13.78
C THR A 24 4.38 1.91 13.16
N GLY A 25 5.06 2.22 12.05
CA GLY A 25 5.76 1.24 11.22
C GLY A 25 4.82 0.38 10.38
N ILE A 26 3.51 0.65 10.38
CA ILE A 26 2.50 -0.15 9.68
C ILE A 26 1.89 0.68 8.55
N ALA A 27 1.94 0.15 7.33
CA ALA A 27 1.48 0.83 6.14
C ALA A 27 0.02 1.30 6.29
N PHE A 28 -0.23 2.57 5.94
CA PHE A 28 -1.54 3.23 6.00
C PHE A 28 -2.24 3.15 7.36
N THR A 29 -1.51 2.93 8.45
CA THR A 29 -2.08 2.79 9.78
C THR A 29 -1.49 3.85 10.70
N ASP A 30 -2.25 4.94 10.90
CA ASP A 30 -1.89 5.92 11.92
C ASP A 30 -2.13 5.36 13.35
N PRO A 31 -1.60 6.00 14.40
CA PRO A 31 -1.77 5.52 15.78
C PRO A 31 -3.24 5.30 16.18
N ILE A 32 -4.15 6.19 15.77
CA ILE A 32 -5.57 6.03 16.14
C ILE A 32 -6.17 4.82 15.44
N ALA A 33 -5.79 4.56 14.18
CA ALA A 33 -6.24 3.38 13.46
C ALA A 33 -5.66 2.08 14.04
N LEU A 34 -4.41 2.11 14.48
CA LEU A 34 -3.72 0.98 15.10
C LEU A 34 -4.47 0.49 16.35
N GLN A 35 -4.85 1.41 17.22
CA GLN A 35 -5.65 1.05 18.40
C GLN A 35 -7.08 0.68 18.02
N LYS A 36 -7.78 1.54 17.27
CA LYS A 36 -9.22 1.39 17.00
C LYS A 36 -9.58 0.14 16.20
N TYR A 37 -8.84 -0.14 15.13
CA TYR A 37 -9.21 -1.18 14.16
C TYR A 37 -8.36 -2.45 14.30
N LEU A 38 -7.14 -2.33 14.81
CA LEU A 38 -6.26 -3.49 15.01
C LEU A 38 -6.18 -3.95 16.48
N GLY A 39 -6.71 -3.18 17.42
CA GLY A 39 -6.72 -3.51 18.85
C GLY A 39 -5.33 -3.53 19.48
N ILE A 40 -4.37 -2.79 18.90
CA ILE A 40 -3.00 -2.72 19.40
C ILE A 40 -2.85 -1.47 20.26
N GLU A 41 -2.76 -1.66 21.56
CA GLU A 41 -2.53 -0.60 22.55
C GLU A 41 -1.10 -0.02 22.43
N HIS A 42 -0.98 1.30 22.60
CA HIS A 42 0.31 2.00 22.53
C HIS A 42 0.24 3.41 23.15
N ASP A 43 1.42 4.00 23.41
CA ASP A 43 1.55 5.39 23.88
C ASP A 43 1.96 6.39 22.78
N LEU A 44 1.93 5.97 21.51
CA LEU A 44 2.30 6.83 20.38
C LEU A 44 1.37 8.03 20.26
N LYS A 45 1.97 9.22 20.10
CA LYS A 45 1.23 10.47 19.81
C LYS A 45 1.17 10.67 18.30
N GLY A 46 -0.01 11.02 17.78
CA GLY A 46 -0.16 11.29 16.36
C GLY A 46 -1.56 11.81 16.03
N GLN A 47 -1.69 12.41 14.85
CA GLN A 47 -2.98 12.81 14.29
C GLN A 47 -3.45 11.78 13.28
N ARG A 48 -4.75 11.79 12.98
CA ARG A 48 -5.29 10.99 11.88
C ARG A 48 -4.64 11.37 10.57
N GLU A 49 -4.11 10.40 9.85
CA GLU A 49 -3.61 10.60 8.51
C GLU A 49 -4.77 10.44 7.51
N PRO A 50 -5.03 11.38 6.59
CA PRO A 50 -6.12 11.27 5.63
C PRO A 50 -6.10 9.95 4.85
N SER A 51 -4.92 9.47 4.45
CA SER A 51 -4.77 8.19 3.78
C SER A 51 -5.15 7.01 4.66
N SER A 52 -4.84 7.05 5.96
CA SER A 52 -5.26 6.02 6.91
C SER A 52 -6.76 6.05 7.13
N ILE A 53 -7.38 7.23 7.25
CA ILE A 53 -8.85 7.37 7.32
C ILE A 53 -9.50 6.65 6.13
N PHE A 54 -9.10 6.99 4.91
CA PHE A 54 -9.68 6.38 3.71
C PHE A 54 -9.51 4.85 3.69
N ILE A 55 -8.30 4.35 3.98
CA ILE A 55 -8.02 2.92 3.95
C ILE A 55 -8.86 2.16 4.97
N TYR A 56 -9.03 2.69 6.18
CA TYR A 56 -9.83 2.01 7.18
C TYR A 56 -11.34 2.14 6.92
N ASP A 57 -11.81 3.24 6.33
CA ASP A 57 -13.20 3.33 5.84
C ASP A 57 -13.49 2.25 4.78
N PHE A 58 -12.52 2.01 3.88
CA PHE A 58 -12.58 0.93 2.89
C PHE A 58 -12.51 -0.47 3.52
N ILE A 59 -11.58 -0.70 4.46
CA ILE A 59 -11.46 -2.00 5.14
C ILE A 59 -12.76 -2.36 5.86
N GLU A 60 -13.37 -1.40 6.54
CA GLU A 60 -14.65 -1.62 7.22
C GLU A 60 -15.78 -1.93 6.22
N SER A 61 -15.80 -1.27 5.05
CA SER A 61 -16.82 -1.54 4.02
C SER A 61 -16.73 -2.94 3.42
N VAL A 62 -15.60 -3.65 3.59
CA VAL A 62 -15.39 -5.01 3.06
C VAL A 62 -15.33 -6.09 4.15
N GLY A 63 -15.88 -5.81 5.34
CA GLY A 63 -16.00 -6.78 6.43
C GLY A 63 -14.95 -6.66 7.54
N GLY A 64 -14.19 -5.56 7.55
CA GLY A 64 -13.30 -5.20 8.64
C GLY A 64 -11.89 -5.79 8.54
N ALA A 65 -11.04 -5.37 9.49
CA ALA A 65 -9.60 -5.63 9.44
C ALA A 65 -9.23 -7.13 9.43
N ALA A 66 -9.90 -7.95 10.25
CA ALA A 66 -9.58 -9.37 10.33
C ALA A 66 -9.84 -10.09 8.99
N GLU A 67 -10.97 -9.81 8.35
CA GLU A 67 -11.34 -10.39 7.05
C GLU A 67 -10.41 -9.88 5.96
N PHE A 68 -10.15 -8.57 5.93
CA PHE A 68 -9.27 -7.95 4.94
C PHE A 68 -7.83 -8.49 5.01
N TYR A 69 -7.20 -8.44 6.19
CA TYR A 69 -5.80 -8.87 6.37
C TYR A 69 -5.62 -10.39 6.30
N SER A 70 -6.71 -11.17 6.28
CA SER A 70 -6.64 -12.60 5.93
C SER A 70 -6.35 -12.85 4.45
N LYS A 71 -6.51 -11.84 3.58
CA LYS A 71 -6.37 -11.93 2.12
C LYS A 71 -5.35 -10.95 1.55
N PHE A 72 -5.21 -9.77 2.15
CA PHE A 72 -4.41 -8.67 1.63
C PHE A 72 -3.29 -8.26 2.59
N TYR A 73 -2.22 -7.71 2.04
CA TYR A 73 -1.10 -7.14 2.80
C TYR A 73 -0.73 -5.76 2.22
N PHE A 74 -0.86 -4.71 3.04
CA PHE A 74 -0.42 -3.37 2.65
C PHE A 74 1.06 -3.18 2.93
N THR A 75 1.75 -2.58 1.97
CA THR A 75 3.19 -2.33 2.03
C THR A 75 3.55 -1.16 1.10
N SER A 76 4.82 -0.93 0.83
CA SER A 76 5.32 0.08 -0.10
C SER A 76 6.50 -0.44 -0.92
N LEU A 77 6.70 0.14 -2.12
CA LEU A 77 7.83 -0.24 -2.98
C LEU A 77 9.17 0.07 -2.31
N SER A 78 9.31 1.28 -1.75
CA SER A 78 10.43 1.57 -0.86
C SER A 78 10.04 1.29 0.58
N PRO A 79 10.87 0.57 1.36
CA PRO A 79 10.58 0.29 2.77
C PRO A 79 10.89 1.48 3.70
N ILE A 80 11.52 2.54 3.19
CA ILE A 80 11.91 3.72 3.98
C ILE A 80 11.44 5.01 3.31
N GLY A 81 11.19 6.03 4.14
CA GLY A 81 10.83 7.37 3.67
C GLY A 81 12.03 8.27 3.41
N PHE A 82 11.82 9.31 2.62
CA PHE A 82 12.86 10.29 2.27
C PHE A 82 12.39 11.71 2.58
N LEU A 83 13.36 12.58 2.90
CA LEU A 83 13.14 14.01 3.05
C LEU A 83 13.98 14.78 2.05
N LYS A 84 13.39 15.80 1.43
CA LYS A 84 14.08 16.81 0.62
C LYS A 84 13.66 18.18 1.12
N ASP A 85 14.64 18.99 1.53
CA ASP A 85 14.41 20.32 2.13
C ASP A 85 13.41 20.30 3.31
N GLY A 86 13.53 19.27 4.16
CA GLY A 86 12.68 19.08 5.34
C GLY A 86 11.25 18.61 5.05
N LYS A 87 10.90 18.33 3.79
CA LYS A 87 9.58 17.85 3.37
C LYS A 87 9.64 16.38 2.92
N ASN A 88 8.54 15.65 3.13
CA ASN A 88 8.41 14.28 2.61
C ASN A 88 8.64 14.28 1.09
N PHE A 89 9.49 13.37 0.65
CA PHE A 89 9.91 13.22 -0.74
C PHE A 89 9.56 11.81 -1.21
N ASN A 90 8.95 11.69 -2.40
CA ASN A 90 8.74 10.38 -3.00
C ASN A 90 9.98 9.99 -3.78
N PHE A 91 10.38 8.73 -3.70
CA PHE A 91 11.61 8.29 -4.37
C PHE A 91 11.59 8.48 -5.89
N TYR A 92 10.40 8.55 -6.51
CA TYR A 92 10.25 8.72 -7.96
C TYR A 92 10.17 10.20 -8.40
N ASP A 93 10.15 11.16 -7.47
CA ASP A 93 10.04 12.59 -7.80
C ASP A 93 11.33 13.11 -8.48
N ASP A 94 12.44 12.36 -8.41
CA ASP A 94 13.69 12.61 -9.13
C ASP A 94 14.17 11.32 -9.83
N ALA A 95 14.39 11.39 -11.15
CA ALA A 95 14.71 10.22 -11.95
C ALA A 95 16.08 9.61 -11.62
N ALA A 96 17.08 10.42 -11.28
CA ALA A 96 18.40 9.94 -10.92
C ALA A 96 18.35 9.23 -9.55
N PHE A 97 17.60 9.79 -8.60
CA PHE A 97 17.35 9.17 -7.30
C PHE A 97 16.58 7.85 -7.43
N ALA A 98 15.53 7.83 -8.24
CA ALA A 98 14.75 6.61 -8.49
C ALA A 98 15.62 5.49 -9.09
N SER A 99 16.51 5.84 -10.01
CA SER A 99 17.48 4.91 -10.61
C SER A 99 18.46 4.37 -9.57
N ALA A 100 19.04 5.25 -8.75
CA ALA A 100 19.98 4.87 -7.69
C ALA A 100 19.34 3.98 -6.62
N LEU A 101 18.05 4.21 -6.32
CA LEU A 101 17.31 3.45 -5.31
C LEU A 101 16.75 2.11 -5.83
N LYS A 102 16.70 1.92 -7.15
CA LYS A 102 16.11 0.72 -7.78
C LYS A 102 16.65 -0.60 -7.21
N PRO A 103 17.97 -0.80 -7.03
CA PRO A 103 18.49 -2.06 -6.46
C PRO A 103 17.97 -2.34 -5.05
N PHE A 104 17.88 -1.31 -4.21
CA PHE A 104 17.36 -1.42 -2.85
C PHE A 104 15.85 -1.73 -2.82
N ILE A 105 15.07 -1.08 -3.69
CA ILE A 105 13.65 -1.40 -3.86
C ILE A 105 13.48 -2.86 -4.30
N LEU A 106 14.31 -3.33 -5.24
CA LEU A 106 14.23 -4.70 -5.74
C LEU A 106 14.58 -5.73 -4.66
N GLU A 107 15.62 -5.49 -3.86
CA GLU A 107 15.97 -6.33 -2.72
C GLU A 107 14.79 -6.45 -1.74
N ASN A 108 14.21 -5.31 -1.35
CA ASN A 108 13.04 -5.24 -0.49
C ASN A 108 11.85 -6.01 -1.09
N LEU A 109 11.54 -5.81 -2.37
CA LEU A 109 10.46 -6.52 -3.04
C LEU A 109 10.69 -8.03 -3.05
N ARG A 110 11.90 -8.49 -3.33
CA ARG A 110 12.22 -9.93 -3.29
C ARG A 110 12.07 -10.52 -1.89
N ALA A 111 12.52 -9.81 -0.87
CA ALA A 111 12.31 -10.21 0.53
C ALA A 111 10.81 -10.29 0.87
N GLN A 112 10.04 -9.31 0.41
CA GLN A 112 8.60 -9.25 0.61
C GLN A 112 7.84 -10.39 -0.06
N LEU A 113 8.20 -10.71 -1.31
CA LEU A 113 7.62 -11.82 -2.04
C LEU A 113 7.86 -13.16 -1.33
N ASN A 114 9.06 -13.35 -0.78
CA ASN A 114 9.47 -14.61 -0.15
C ASN A 114 8.75 -14.91 1.17
N PHE A 115 8.23 -13.90 1.89
CA PHE A 115 7.53 -14.16 3.15
C PHE A 115 6.02 -14.45 3.00
N GLY A 116 5.48 -14.47 1.78
CA GLY A 116 4.11 -14.95 1.54
C GLY A 116 3.28 -14.14 0.56
N SER A 117 3.86 -13.63 -0.53
CA SER A 117 3.06 -12.96 -1.57
C SER A 117 2.45 -13.95 -2.56
N ASN A 118 1.20 -13.72 -2.95
CA ASN A 118 0.65 -14.24 -4.19
C ASN A 118 1.39 -13.56 -5.36
N ARG A 119 1.92 -14.36 -6.31
CA ARG A 119 2.73 -13.86 -7.43
C ARG A 119 1.95 -13.64 -8.72
N ARG A 120 0.63 -13.81 -8.70
CA ARG A 120 -0.21 -13.60 -9.87
C ARG A 120 -0.59 -12.14 -10.03
N ILE A 121 -0.97 -11.52 -8.92
CA ILE A 121 -1.50 -10.16 -8.95
C ILE A 121 -0.98 -9.33 -7.78
N ALA A 122 -0.55 -8.11 -8.09
CA ALA A 122 -0.32 -7.06 -7.11
C ALA A 122 -1.26 -5.88 -7.35
N ILE A 123 -1.48 -5.09 -6.31
CA ILE A 123 -2.20 -3.82 -6.40
C ILE A 123 -1.20 -2.68 -6.24
N CYS A 124 -1.24 -1.69 -7.13
CA CYS A 124 -0.44 -0.47 -7.06
C CYS A 124 -1.33 0.70 -6.62
N LEU A 125 -1.08 1.24 -5.43
CA LEU A 125 -1.77 2.42 -4.92
C LEU A 125 -1.14 3.68 -5.54
N GLY A 126 -1.55 3.95 -6.76
CA GLY A 126 -1.21 5.12 -7.56
C GLY A 126 -1.31 4.76 -9.03
N THR A 127 -1.81 5.69 -9.85
CA THR A 127 -2.04 5.49 -11.29
C THR A 127 -1.06 6.25 -12.17
N GLY A 128 -0.18 7.06 -11.57
CA GLY A 128 0.79 7.93 -12.26
C GLY A 128 2.19 7.31 -12.34
N GLU A 129 3.21 8.12 -12.03
CA GLU A 129 4.62 7.74 -12.16
C GLU A 129 5.00 6.49 -11.34
N ILE A 130 4.42 6.32 -10.15
CA ILE A 130 4.62 5.11 -9.34
C ILE A 130 4.21 3.83 -10.07
N TYR A 131 3.09 3.86 -10.80
CA TYR A 131 2.62 2.70 -11.56
C TYR A 131 3.52 2.43 -12.77
N LYS A 132 3.95 3.47 -13.48
CA LYS A 132 4.91 3.34 -14.58
C LYS A 132 6.23 2.71 -14.10
N PHE A 133 6.75 3.20 -12.97
CA PHE A 133 7.94 2.64 -12.34
C PHE A 133 7.74 1.16 -11.97
N PHE A 134 6.64 0.84 -11.29
CA PHE A 134 6.39 -0.53 -10.83
C PHE A 134 6.16 -1.49 -12.01
N ARG A 135 5.44 -1.07 -13.05
CA ARG A 135 5.27 -1.84 -14.30
C ARG A 135 6.60 -2.12 -14.99
N ALA A 136 7.47 -1.11 -15.13
CA ALA A 136 8.77 -1.29 -15.75
C ALA A 136 9.67 -2.23 -14.93
N LEU A 137 9.62 -2.10 -13.60
CA LEU A 137 10.33 -3.02 -12.70
C LEU A 137 9.79 -4.45 -12.81
N ASN A 138 8.47 -4.62 -12.81
CA ASN A 138 7.84 -5.93 -12.93
C ASN A 138 8.13 -6.61 -14.27
N HIS A 139 8.16 -5.84 -15.37
CA HIS A 139 8.49 -6.35 -16.69
C HIS A 139 9.93 -6.88 -16.76
N SER A 140 10.87 -6.22 -16.07
CA SER A 140 12.28 -6.64 -16.06
C SER A 140 12.57 -7.78 -15.07
N GLU A 141 11.81 -7.87 -13.98
CA GLU A 141 12.13 -8.76 -12.86
C GLU A 141 11.13 -9.91 -12.66
N HIS A 142 10.03 -9.94 -13.44
CA HIS A 142 8.96 -10.94 -13.37
C HIS A 142 8.46 -11.17 -11.93
N LEU A 143 8.14 -10.07 -11.23
CA LEU A 143 7.72 -10.12 -9.82
C LEU A 143 6.31 -10.73 -9.69
N PHE A 144 5.39 -10.25 -10.53
CA PHE A 144 3.98 -10.62 -10.62
C PHE A 144 3.55 -10.85 -12.07
N GLU A 145 2.53 -11.68 -12.31
CA GLU A 145 1.94 -11.84 -13.66
C GLU A 145 1.29 -10.52 -14.12
N ASP A 146 0.56 -9.83 -13.24
CA ASP A 146 -0.02 -8.51 -13.53
C ASP A 146 -0.07 -7.58 -12.30
N ILE A 147 -0.28 -6.29 -12.55
CA ILE A 147 -0.39 -5.23 -11.53
C ILE A 147 -1.64 -4.39 -11.79
N LEU A 148 -2.55 -4.34 -10.82
CA LEU A 148 -3.75 -3.51 -10.86
C LEU A 148 -3.50 -2.13 -10.25
N PRO A 149 -3.55 -1.03 -11.04
CA PRO A 149 -3.42 0.31 -10.49
C PRO A 149 -4.74 0.84 -9.94
N ILE A 150 -4.66 1.57 -8.83
CA ILE A 150 -5.80 2.33 -8.27
C ILE A 150 -5.31 3.66 -7.68
N GLU A 151 -6.12 4.71 -7.67
CA GLU A 151 -5.70 6.03 -7.20
C GLU A 151 -5.25 5.99 -5.75
N HIS A 152 -4.10 6.62 -5.44
CA HIS A 152 -3.54 6.62 -4.10
C HIS A 152 -4.50 7.29 -3.08
N PRO A 153 -4.66 6.76 -1.85
CA PRO A 153 -5.59 7.31 -0.86
C PRO A 153 -5.38 8.80 -0.57
N ARG A 154 -4.11 9.24 -0.50
CA ARG A 154 -3.74 10.66 -0.35
C ARG A 154 -4.34 11.54 -1.46
N PHE A 155 -4.25 11.11 -2.72
CA PHE A 155 -4.79 11.87 -3.84
C PHE A 155 -6.31 12.01 -3.73
N ILE A 156 -6.98 10.91 -3.36
CA ILE A 156 -8.44 10.90 -3.19
C ILE A 156 -8.86 11.89 -2.10
N MET A 157 -8.21 11.81 -0.94
CA MET A 157 -8.56 12.65 0.22
C MET A 157 -8.22 14.13 0.03
N GLN A 158 -7.19 14.44 -0.77
CA GLN A 158 -6.79 15.83 -1.05
C GLN A 158 -7.61 16.47 -2.17
N TYR A 159 -7.86 15.74 -3.26
CA TYR A 159 -8.37 16.34 -4.50
C TYR A 159 -9.74 15.84 -4.92
N LYS A 160 -10.20 14.72 -4.36
CA LYS A 160 -11.44 14.04 -4.79
C LYS A 160 -12.37 13.72 -3.62
N ARG A 161 -12.26 14.46 -2.51
CA ARG A 161 -13.04 14.23 -1.29
C ARG A 161 -14.56 14.25 -1.52
N SER A 162 -15.05 15.10 -2.43
CA SER A 162 -16.47 15.14 -2.80
C SER A 162 -16.98 13.85 -3.48
N ARG A 163 -16.07 13.01 -3.98
CA ARG A 163 -16.35 11.74 -4.64
C ARG A 163 -15.93 10.53 -3.80
N LEU A 164 -15.83 10.68 -2.48
CA LEU A 164 -15.33 9.64 -1.58
C LEU A 164 -16.00 8.28 -1.80
N GLN A 165 -17.33 8.25 -1.86
CA GLN A 165 -18.09 7.00 -2.03
C GLN A 165 -17.80 6.29 -3.36
N HIS A 166 -17.61 7.05 -4.43
CA HIS A 166 -17.20 6.50 -5.71
C HIS A 166 -15.84 5.79 -5.62
N TYR A 167 -14.89 6.37 -4.89
CA TYR A 167 -13.58 5.75 -4.71
C TYR A 167 -13.60 4.57 -3.75
N LEU A 168 -14.44 4.57 -2.71
CA LEU A 168 -14.62 3.40 -1.85
C LEU A 168 -15.15 2.20 -2.66
N LEU A 169 -16.17 2.42 -3.51
CA LEU A 169 -16.68 1.39 -4.41
C LEU A 169 -15.60 0.91 -5.39
N LYS A 170 -14.84 1.83 -6.00
CA LYS A 170 -13.74 1.47 -6.91
C LYS A 170 -12.65 0.63 -6.21
N TYR A 171 -12.34 0.94 -4.94
CA TYR A 171 -11.43 0.15 -4.12
C TYR A 171 -11.98 -1.26 -3.89
N GLN A 172 -13.25 -1.38 -3.51
CA GLN A 172 -13.91 -2.67 -3.38
C GLN A 172 -13.82 -3.50 -4.68
N GLU A 173 -14.25 -2.93 -5.81
CA GLU A 173 -14.23 -3.60 -7.11
C GLU A 173 -12.82 -4.05 -7.52
N THR A 174 -11.80 -3.22 -7.27
CA THR A 174 -10.41 -3.54 -7.62
C THR A 174 -9.84 -4.66 -6.76
N PHE A 175 -10.12 -4.64 -5.45
CA PHE A 175 -9.65 -5.68 -4.53
C PHE A 175 -10.40 -7.01 -4.76
N GLU A 176 -11.68 -6.97 -5.10
CA GLU A 176 -12.43 -8.15 -5.54
C GLU A 176 -11.90 -8.72 -6.86
N ALA A 177 -11.55 -7.87 -7.83
CA ALA A 177 -10.93 -8.30 -9.08
C ALA A 177 -9.56 -8.95 -8.84
N ALA A 178 -8.74 -8.37 -7.96
CA ALA A 178 -7.48 -8.97 -7.55
C ALA A 178 -7.69 -10.34 -6.89
N LEU A 179 -8.69 -10.48 -6.02
CA LEU A 179 -8.99 -11.75 -5.37
C LEU A 179 -9.39 -12.82 -6.41
N LYS A 180 -10.23 -12.49 -7.38
CA LYS A 180 -10.60 -13.38 -8.48
C LYS A 180 -9.36 -13.81 -9.26
N ALA A 181 -8.53 -12.85 -9.70
CA ALA A 181 -7.31 -13.12 -10.45
C ALA A 181 -6.31 -14.02 -9.70
N ALA A 182 -6.19 -13.84 -8.38
CA ALA A 182 -5.34 -14.69 -7.54
C ALA A 182 -5.81 -16.16 -7.48
N THR A 183 -7.11 -16.41 -7.64
CA THR A 183 -7.75 -17.74 -7.47
C THR A 183 -8.05 -18.49 -8.77
N SER A 184 -8.05 -17.83 -9.93
CA SER A 184 -8.47 -18.45 -11.21
C SER A 184 -7.40 -19.39 -11.77
N ASN A 185 -7.56 -20.72 -11.77
CA ASN A 185 -6.57 -21.66 -12.33
C ASN A 185 -6.08 -21.31 -13.74
#